data_AF-A0A1B7MNZ3-F1
#
_entry.id   AF-A0A1B7MNZ3-F1
#
_cell.length_a   1.000
_cell.length_b   1.000
_cell.length_c   1.000
_cell.angle_alpha   90.00
_cell.angle_beta   90.00
_cell.angle_gamma   90.00
#
_symmetry.space_group_name_H-M   'P 1'
#
loop_
_entity.id
_entity.type
_entity.pdbx_description
1 polymer ?
#
loop_
_entity_poly.entity_id
_entity_poly.type
_entity_poly.pdbx_seq_one_letter_code
_entity_poly.pdbx_strand_id
1 'polypeptide(L)'
;MYIPSLLNWLPLASLAFNPYKHDDPPKELGNLTPYRAAPAFPAEAELPDDCSVDRVMLMHRHGSRGPDSSREEGAINLLVDTLEDRRDAIQHAHLPKNLQFLKNGYHFDVEEQSLTIIGRQQLFNHGVEYA
;
A
#
# COMPACT_ATOMS: atom_id res chain seq x y z
N MET A 1 48.79 -14.64 14.29
CA MET A 1 47.78 -13.59 14.52
C MET A 1 46.76 -13.74 13.41
N TYR A 2 45.69 -14.49 13.67
CA TYR A 2 44.64 -14.76 12.69
C TYR A 2 43.66 -13.59 12.71
N ILE A 3 43.55 -12.87 11.59
CA ILE A 3 42.52 -11.84 11.38
C ILE A 3 41.30 -12.58 10.82
N PRO A 4 40.18 -12.69 11.56
CA PRO A 4 38.98 -13.31 11.02
C PRO A 4 38.34 -12.35 10.02
N SER A 5 38.34 -12.77 8.75
CA SER A 5 37.28 -12.63 7.76
C SER A 5 36.25 -11.49 7.98
N LEU A 6 36.41 -10.40 7.22
CA LEU A 6 35.41 -9.36 7.00
C LEU A 6 34.21 -9.80 6.11
N LEU A 7 34.03 -11.11 5.89
CA LEU A 7 33.04 -11.66 4.94
C LEU A 7 31.74 -12.17 5.56
N ASN A 8 31.45 -11.89 6.83
CA ASN A 8 30.25 -12.41 7.51
C ASN A 8 29.07 -11.45 7.64
N TRP A 9 29.08 -10.30 6.94
CA TRP A 9 28.05 -9.25 7.10
C TRP A 9 27.19 -9.00 5.85
N LEU A 10 27.25 -9.88 4.85
CA LEU A 10 26.36 -9.84 3.69
C LEU A 10 25.52 -11.12 3.70
N PRO A 11 24.26 -11.02 4.17
CA PRO A 11 23.21 -10.77 3.20
C PRO A 11 22.10 -9.83 3.72
N LEU A 12 22.43 -8.65 4.24
CA LEU A 12 21.40 -7.60 4.41
C LEU A 12 21.17 -6.78 3.14
N ALA A 13 22.09 -6.84 2.17
CA ALA A 13 21.98 -6.16 0.88
C ALA A 13 21.13 -6.91 -0.17
N SER A 14 20.55 -8.07 0.17
CA SER A 14 19.75 -8.88 -0.77
C SER A 14 18.24 -8.81 -0.55
N LEU A 15 17.77 -7.98 0.38
CA LEU A 15 16.40 -7.45 0.31
C LEU A 15 16.34 -6.37 -0.77
N ALA A 16 16.70 -6.72 -2.01
CA ALA A 16 16.01 -6.13 -3.13
C ALA A 16 14.56 -6.56 -2.93
N PHE A 17 13.78 -5.69 -2.28
CA PHE A 17 12.33 -5.78 -2.28
C PHE A 17 11.96 -5.84 -3.75
N ASN A 18 11.71 -7.04 -4.25
CA ASN A 18 11.14 -7.24 -5.56
C ASN A 18 9.88 -6.37 -5.53
N PRO A 19 9.81 -5.25 -6.28
CA PRO A 19 8.65 -4.39 -6.21
C PRO A 19 7.49 -5.27 -6.63
N TYR A 20 6.63 -5.60 -5.67
CA TYR A 20 5.52 -6.49 -5.90
C TYR A 20 4.68 -5.82 -6.99
N LYS A 21 4.73 -6.40 -8.19
CA LYS A 21 4.05 -5.88 -9.38
C LYS A 21 2.56 -6.14 -9.20
N HIS A 22 1.91 -5.30 -8.41
CA HIS A 22 0.47 -5.17 -8.48
C HIS A 22 0.15 -4.51 -9.82
N ASP A 23 -0.85 -5.04 -10.54
CA ASP A 23 -1.58 -4.22 -11.51
C ASP A 23 -1.94 -2.90 -10.83
N ASP A 24 -1.66 -1.77 -11.49
CA ASP A 24 -1.89 -0.42 -10.94
C ASP A 24 -3.24 -0.41 -10.21
N PRO A 25 -3.28 -0.14 -8.88
CA PRO A 25 -4.54 0.02 -8.18
C PRO A 25 -5.37 1.04 -8.96
N PRO A 26 -6.70 0.84 -9.10
CA PRO A 26 -7.50 1.67 -9.99
C PRO A 26 -7.22 3.15 -9.71
N LYS A 27 -6.78 3.87 -10.76
CA LYS A 27 -6.41 5.30 -10.69
C LYS A 27 -7.57 6.20 -10.26
N GLU A 28 -8.72 5.60 -10.04
CA GLU A 28 -10.04 6.17 -9.84
C GLU A 28 -10.55 6.02 -8.40
N LEU A 29 -9.73 5.50 -7.46
CA LEU A 29 -10.08 5.40 -6.03
C LEU A 29 -9.84 6.70 -5.24
N GLY A 30 -9.50 7.80 -5.92
CA GLY A 30 -9.31 9.11 -5.31
C GLY A 30 -8.26 9.09 -4.20
N ASN A 31 -8.64 9.52 -2.99
CA ASN A 31 -7.75 9.56 -1.83
C ASN A 31 -7.41 8.17 -1.24
N LEU A 32 -8.03 7.09 -1.74
CA LEU A 32 -7.72 5.71 -1.35
C LEU A 32 -6.69 5.07 -2.30
N THR A 33 -6.38 5.70 -3.44
CA THR A 33 -5.32 5.22 -4.33
C THR A 33 -3.95 5.33 -3.62
N PRO A 34 -3.16 4.24 -3.55
CA PRO A 34 -1.76 4.28 -3.12
C PRO A 34 -0.95 5.39 -3.79
N TYR A 35 0.07 5.91 -3.09
CA TYR A 35 0.92 6.98 -3.64
C TYR A 35 1.51 6.58 -5.00
N ARG A 36 1.51 7.54 -5.92
CA ARG A 36 2.19 7.47 -7.21
C ARG A 36 2.71 8.86 -7.55
N ALA A 37 3.81 8.90 -8.28
CA ALA A 37 4.31 10.16 -8.82
C ALA A 37 3.20 10.85 -9.65
N ALA A 38 3.12 12.17 -9.52
CA ALA A 38 2.23 12.95 -10.36
C ALA A 38 2.60 12.77 -11.85
N PRO A 39 1.63 12.90 -12.78
CA PRO A 39 1.94 12.96 -14.20
C PRO A 39 2.98 14.04 -14.48
N ALA A 40 3.73 13.88 -15.57
CA ALA A 40 4.71 14.87 -16.00
C ALA A 40 4.07 16.28 -16.04
N PHE A 41 4.73 17.22 -15.37
CA PHE A 41 4.38 18.63 -15.35
C PHE A 41 5.33 19.37 -16.30
N PRO A 42 4.96 20.50 -16.92
CA PRO A 42 5.83 21.26 -17.83
C PRO A 42 7.06 21.91 -17.16
N ALA A 43 7.43 21.50 -15.95
CA ALA A 43 8.66 21.85 -15.28
C ALA A 43 9.38 20.57 -14.84
N GLU A 44 10.70 20.56 -15.00
CA GLU A 44 11.55 19.47 -14.54
C GLU A 44 11.67 19.52 -13.01
N ALA A 45 11.69 18.35 -12.38
CA ALA A 45 11.85 18.22 -10.93
C ALA A 45 13.33 18.23 -10.50
N GLU A 46 14.25 18.07 -11.46
CA GLU A 46 15.69 18.06 -11.21
C GLU A 46 16.21 19.47 -10.94
N LEU A 47 17.17 19.58 -10.03
CA LEU A 47 17.83 20.85 -9.72
C LEU A 47 18.75 21.22 -10.89
N PRO A 48 18.66 22.44 -11.45
CA PRO A 48 19.59 22.90 -12.48
C PRO A 48 21.05 22.88 -12.00
N ASP A 49 21.97 22.61 -12.93
CA ASP A 49 23.41 22.44 -12.65
C ASP A 49 24.10 23.67 -12.03
N ASP A 50 23.53 24.87 -12.23
CA ASP A 50 24.04 26.14 -11.72
C ASP A 50 23.35 26.61 -10.42
N CYS A 51 22.54 25.76 -9.80
CA CYS A 51 21.74 26.06 -8.62
C CYS A 51 22.12 25.22 -7.39
N SER A 52 21.81 25.74 -6.20
CA SER A 52 21.93 25.02 -4.92
C SER A 52 20.66 25.17 -4.08
N VAL A 53 20.36 24.16 -3.25
CA VAL A 53 19.20 24.18 -2.34
C VAL A 53 19.62 24.75 -0.98
N ASP A 54 19.10 25.93 -0.63
CA ASP A 54 19.34 26.54 0.70
C ASP A 54 18.40 25.97 1.78
N ARG A 55 17.19 25.57 1.40
CA ARG A 55 16.16 25.05 2.30
C ARG A 55 15.15 24.19 1.55
N VAL A 56 14.72 23.11 2.19
CA VAL A 56 13.62 22.26 1.74
C VAL A 56 12.65 22.02 2.91
N MET A 57 11.36 21.93 2.61
CA MET A 57 10.33 21.51 3.56
C MET A 57 9.51 20.40 2.91
N LEU A 58 9.41 19.26 3.58
CA LEU A 58 8.57 18.14 3.15
C LEU A 58 7.23 18.18 3.89
N MET A 59 6.15 18.18 3.12
CA MET A 59 4.81 17.90 3.63
C MET A 59 4.29 16.66 2.91
N HIS A 60 4.02 15.60 3.65
CA HIS A 60 3.52 14.34 3.11
C HIS A 60 2.36 13.81 3.95
N ARG A 61 1.50 13.01 3.34
CA ARG A 61 0.42 12.29 4.02
C ARG A 61 0.97 11.00 4.65
N HIS A 62 0.23 10.45 5.60
CA HIS A 62 0.40 9.06 6.02
C HIS A 62 0.30 8.08 4.81
N GLY A 63 0.93 6.92 4.92
CA GLY A 63 0.82 5.85 3.92
C GLY A 63 -0.54 5.15 3.94
N SER A 64 -0.75 4.17 3.07
CA SER A 64 -1.96 3.33 3.01
C SER A 64 -2.27 2.68 4.36
N ARG A 65 -3.50 2.85 4.85
CA ARG A 65 -3.97 2.37 6.16
C ARG A 65 -5.23 1.51 6.02
N GLY A 66 -5.58 0.79 7.09
CA GLY A 66 -6.89 0.18 7.25
C GLY A 66 -8.02 1.22 7.36
N PRO A 67 -9.28 0.75 7.45
CA PRO A 67 -10.45 1.64 7.47
C PRO A 67 -10.46 2.57 8.69
N ASP A 68 -11.16 3.68 8.55
CA ASP A 68 -11.47 4.58 9.66
C ASP A 68 -12.55 3.98 10.57
N SER A 69 -12.23 3.93 11.87
CA SER A 69 -13.07 3.35 12.93
C SER A 69 -14.45 4.01 13.05
N SER A 70 -14.54 5.31 12.78
CA SER A 70 -15.76 6.07 13.05
C SER A 70 -16.80 6.01 11.93
N ARG A 71 -16.40 5.61 10.71
CA ARG A 71 -17.28 5.72 9.52
C ARG A 71 -17.14 4.57 8.51
N GLU A 72 -15.93 4.06 8.30
CA GLU A 72 -15.68 3.09 7.23
C GLU A 72 -15.86 1.67 7.75
N GLU A 73 -15.36 1.38 8.95
CA GLU A 73 -15.39 0.05 9.56
C GLU A 73 -16.83 -0.48 9.70
N GLY A 74 -17.74 0.32 10.26
CA GLY A 74 -19.14 -0.10 10.44
C GLY A 74 -19.86 -0.46 9.14
N ALA A 75 -19.56 0.23 8.03
CA ALA A 75 -20.14 -0.09 6.72
C ALA A 75 -19.57 -1.38 6.14
N ILE A 76 -18.27 -1.64 6.34
CA ILE A 76 -17.61 -2.87 5.91
C ILE A 76 -18.14 -4.06 6.73
N ASN A 77 -18.23 -3.93 8.04
CA ASN A 77 -18.75 -4.98 8.92
C ASN A 77 -20.19 -5.32 8.57
N LEU A 78 -21.05 -4.32 8.34
CA LEU A 78 -22.43 -4.56 7.91
C LEU A 78 -22.50 -5.34 6.57
N LEU A 79 -21.62 -5.02 5.62
CA LEU A 79 -21.54 -5.76 4.36
C LEU A 79 -21.10 -7.22 4.60
N VAL A 80 -20.05 -7.43 5.39
CA VAL A 80 -19.54 -8.77 5.73
C VAL A 80 -20.62 -9.60 6.42
N ASP A 81 -21.29 -9.04 7.42
CA ASP A 81 -22.38 -9.68 8.14
C ASP A 81 -23.53 -10.05 7.20
N THR A 82 -23.91 -9.14 6.29
CA THR A 82 -24.96 -9.40 5.30
C THR A 82 -24.59 -10.55 4.35
N LEU A 83 -23.31 -10.63 3.95
CA LEU A 83 -22.83 -11.71 3.09
C LEU A 83 -22.84 -13.05 3.83
N GLU A 84 -22.44 -13.07 5.10
CA GLU A 84 -22.44 -14.28 5.93
C GLU A 84 -23.87 -14.77 6.23
N ASP A 85 -24.78 -13.86 6.59
CA ASP A 85 -26.21 -14.12 6.80
C ASP A 85 -26.94 -14.68 5.56
N ARG A 86 -26.33 -14.55 4.38
CA ARG A 86 -26.85 -15.02 3.10
C ARG A 86 -25.97 -16.09 2.46
N ARG A 87 -25.03 -16.66 3.21
CA ARG A 87 -24.06 -17.66 2.73
C ARG A 87 -24.71 -18.82 1.99
N ASP A 88 -25.78 -19.40 2.53
CA ASP A 88 -26.49 -20.50 1.88
C ASP A 88 -27.06 -20.10 0.51
N ALA A 89 -27.66 -18.91 0.41
CA ALA A 89 -28.19 -18.39 -0.84
C ALA A 89 -27.07 -18.13 -1.86
N ILE A 90 -25.93 -17.57 -1.42
CA ILE A 90 -24.76 -17.28 -2.26
C ILE A 90 -24.13 -18.58 -2.79
N GLN A 91 -24.04 -19.63 -1.97
CA GLN A 91 -23.50 -20.93 -2.36
C GLN A 91 -24.30 -21.56 -3.52
N HIS A 92 -25.62 -21.43 -3.50
CA HIS A 92 -26.51 -22.00 -4.52
C HIS A 92 -26.77 -21.05 -5.71
N ALA A 93 -26.45 -19.76 -5.58
CA ALA A 93 -26.64 -18.78 -6.65
C ALA A 93 -25.73 -19.02 -7.86
N HIS A 94 -26.23 -18.69 -9.06
CA HIS A 94 -25.41 -18.61 -10.27
C HIS A 94 -24.73 -17.23 -10.33
N LEU A 95 -23.50 -17.15 -9.81
CA LEU A 95 -22.74 -15.89 -9.73
C LEU A 95 -21.87 -15.67 -10.98
N PRO A 96 -21.74 -14.42 -11.45
CA PRO A 96 -20.78 -14.08 -12.49
C PRO A 96 -19.35 -14.33 -12.00
N LYS A 97 -18.41 -14.55 -12.93
CA LYS A 97 -17.04 -15.00 -12.65
C LYS A 97 -16.32 -14.14 -11.59
N ASN A 98 -16.49 -12.82 -11.64
CA ASN A 98 -15.87 -11.88 -10.72
C ASN A 98 -16.43 -11.90 -9.29
N LEU A 99 -17.58 -12.57 -9.06
CA LEU A 99 -18.20 -12.71 -7.75
C LEU A 99 -18.16 -14.15 -7.21
N GLN A 100 -17.58 -15.10 -7.96
CA GLN A 100 -17.52 -16.50 -7.55
C GLN A 100 -16.70 -16.72 -6.27
N PHE A 101 -15.77 -15.82 -5.95
CA PHE A 101 -15.01 -15.88 -4.70
C PHE A 101 -15.92 -15.87 -3.46
N LEU A 102 -17.08 -15.23 -3.53
CA LEU A 102 -18.05 -15.17 -2.43
C LEU A 102 -18.61 -16.55 -2.05
N LYS A 103 -18.57 -17.55 -2.94
CA LYS A 103 -19.02 -18.92 -2.61
C LYS A 103 -18.20 -19.58 -1.52
N ASN A 104 -16.95 -19.14 -1.34
CA ASN A 104 -16.04 -19.65 -0.31
C ASN A 104 -16.17 -18.88 1.02
N GLY A 105 -17.13 -17.96 1.12
CA GLY A 105 -17.20 -16.96 2.19
C GLY A 105 -16.33 -15.75 1.87
N TYR A 106 -16.61 -14.65 2.57
CA TYR A 106 -15.82 -13.43 2.50
C TYR A 106 -15.42 -13.02 3.90
N HIS A 107 -14.12 -12.98 4.15
CA HIS A 107 -13.56 -12.55 5.42
C HIS A 107 -12.76 -11.29 5.22
N PHE A 108 -13.02 -10.28 6.03
CA PHE A 108 -12.30 -9.02 6.03
C PHE A 108 -11.64 -8.85 7.39
N ASP A 109 -10.30 -8.91 7.41
CA ASP A 109 -9.49 -8.74 8.61
C ASP A 109 -8.36 -7.77 8.29
N VAL A 110 -8.66 -6.49 8.47
CA VAL A 110 -7.73 -5.39 8.30
C VAL A 110 -7.85 -4.50 9.52
N GLU A 111 -6.76 -4.37 10.26
CA GLU A 111 -6.70 -3.52 11.44
C GLU A 111 -7.05 -2.06 11.09
N GLU A 112 -8.04 -1.51 11.77
CA GLU A 112 -8.50 -0.14 11.59
C GLU A 112 -7.43 0.88 11.95
N GLN A 113 -7.42 2.01 11.23
CA GLN A 113 -6.52 3.17 11.40
C GLN A 113 -5.00 2.88 11.37
N SER A 114 -4.59 1.61 11.33
CA SER A 114 -3.21 1.17 11.32
C SER A 114 -2.62 1.19 9.91
N LEU A 115 -1.34 1.58 9.82
CA LEU A 115 -0.61 1.49 8.56
C LEU A 115 -0.47 0.03 8.14
N THR A 116 -0.94 -0.26 6.93
CA THR A 116 -0.72 -1.54 6.27
C THR A 116 0.77 -1.75 6.01
N ILE A 117 1.18 -2.99 5.72
CA ILE A 117 2.56 -3.28 5.30
C ILE A 117 2.94 -2.42 4.08
N ILE A 118 2.01 -2.26 3.13
CA ILE A 118 2.19 -1.39 1.96
C ILE A 118 2.38 0.07 2.37
N GLY A 119 1.56 0.58 3.29
CA GLY A 119 1.67 1.95 3.80
C GLY A 119 3.00 2.24 4.50
N ARG A 120 3.52 1.26 5.26
CA ARG A 120 4.85 1.38 5.90
C ARG A 120 5.96 1.43 4.85
N GLN A 121 5.89 0.58 3.83
CA GLN A 121 6.86 0.59 2.73
C GLN A 121 6.84 1.92 1.96
N GLN A 122 5.66 2.49 1.71
CA GLN A 122 5.54 3.81 1.08
C GLN A 122 6.29 4.89 1.87
N LEU A 123 6.08 4.96 3.19
CA LEU A 123 6.75 5.93 4.03
C LEU A 123 8.26 5.70 4.11
N PHE A 124 8.70 4.44 4.13
CA PHE A 124 10.12 4.10 4.06
C PHE A 124 10.75 4.59 2.75
N ASN A 125 10.14 4.27 1.61
CA ASN A 125 10.63 4.69 0.30
C ASN A 125 10.69 6.21 0.19
N HIS A 126 9.64 6.92 0.64
CA HIS A 126 9.66 8.38 0.69
C HIS A 126 10.80 8.95 1.54
N GLY A 127 11.10 8.33 2.68
CA GLY A 127 12.22 8.73 3.51
C GLY A 127 13.58 8.52 2.83
N VAL A 128 13.74 7.41 2.10
CA VAL A 128 14.95 7.12 1.31
C VAL A 128 15.09 8.08 0.13
N GLU A 129 14.00 8.40 -0.57
CA GLU A 129 14.00 9.32 -1.72
C GLU A 129 14.24 10.78 -1.31
N TYR A 130 13.91 11.15 -0.06
CA TYR A 130 14.11 12.49 0.46
C TYR A 130 15.53 12.74 1.00
N ALA A 131 16.22 11.69 1.45
CA ALA A 131 17.52 11.77 2.11
C ALA A 131 18.68 11.94 1.11
#